data_AF-A0A4Z0NL52-F1
#
_entry.id   AF-A0A4Z0NL52-F1
#
_cell.length_a   1.000
_cell.length_b   1.000
_cell.length_c   1.000
_cell.angle_alpha   90.00
_cell.angle_beta   90.00
_cell.angle_gamma   90.00
#
_symmetry.space_group_name_H-M   'P 1'
#
loop_
_entity.id
_entity.type
_entity.pdbx_description
1 polymer ?
#
loop_
_entity_poly.entity_id
_entity_poly.type
_entity_poly.pdbx_seq_one_letter_code
_entity_poly.pdbx_strand_id
1 'polypeptide(L)'
;MAEMTKWLEGFVYRGRPPWVTEAPAWHVEIGRCVEDDDGGREMLMPLTLTPEQAAAAGFPLPAVLAAIDVAALADRDAALAEAAALRSERDALAAELAARRAAASEPETAASDKAAL
;
A
#
# COMPACT_ATOMS: atom_id res chain seq x y z
N MET A 1 -20.12 -28.61 -1.27
CA MET A 1 -18.88 -28.33 -0.54
C MET A 1 -18.72 -26.82 -0.52
N ALA A 2 -18.61 -26.21 0.66
CA ALA A 2 -18.37 -24.77 0.76
C ALA A 2 -17.07 -24.42 0.05
N GLU A 3 -17.10 -23.37 -0.76
CA GLU A 3 -15.93 -22.85 -1.45
C GLU A 3 -14.96 -22.30 -0.40
N MET A 4 -13.84 -22.99 -0.20
CA MET A 4 -12.81 -22.57 0.76
C MET A 4 -11.94 -21.53 0.10
N THR A 5 -12.00 -20.28 0.56
CA THR A 5 -11.15 -19.21 0.03
C THR A 5 -9.70 -19.45 0.43
N LYS A 6 -8.84 -19.63 -0.57
CA LYS A 6 -7.38 -19.79 -0.41
C LYS A 6 -6.70 -18.48 -0.74
N TRP A 7 -5.60 -18.20 -0.04
CA TRP A 7 -4.82 -16.98 -0.21
C TRP A 7 -3.33 -17.34 -0.28
N LEU A 8 -2.55 -16.52 -0.98
CA LEU A 8 -1.10 -16.64 -0.98
C LEU A 8 -0.56 -15.80 0.17
N GLU A 9 0.17 -16.44 1.10
CA GLU A 9 0.74 -15.78 2.28
C GLU A 9 2.22 -15.45 2.07
N GLY A 10 2.96 -16.34 1.41
CA GLY A 10 4.41 -16.20 1.33
C GLY A 10 5.06 -16.87 0.13
N PHE A 11 6.17 -16.28 -0.31
CA PHE A 11 7.11 -16.87 -1.26
C PHE A 11 8.48 -17.01 -0.59
N VAL A 12 8.98 -18.24 -0.50
CA VAL A 12 10.29 -18.51 0.10
C VAL A 12 11.26 -18.96 -1.00
N TYR A 13 12.21 -18.09 -1.31
CA TYR A 13 13.36 -18.43 -2.14
C TYR A 13 14.48 -18.96 -1.25
N ARG A 14 14.83 -20.24 -1.39
CA ARG A 14 16.05 -20.75 -0.78
C ARG A 14 17.18 -20.39 -1.72
N GLY A 15 17.96 -19.37 -1.32
CA GLY A 15 19.13 -18.93 -2.05
C GLY A 15 20.10 -20.07 -2.33
N ARG A 16 21.07 -19.83 -3.22
CA ARG A 16 22.09 -20.80 -3.60
C ARG A 16 23.41 -20.49 -2.91
N PRO A 17 23.85 -21.28 -1.91
CA PRO A 17 25.22 -21.18 -1.41
C PRO A 17 26.21 -21.49 -2.54
N PRO A 18 27.40 -20.87 -2.57
CA PRO A 18 28.33 -20.99 -3.69
C PRO A 18 28.85 -22.42 -3.94
N TRP A 19 28.71 -23.33 -2.96
CA TRP A 19 29.11 -24.74 -3.05
C TRP A 19 27.98 -25.69 -3.50
N VAL A 20 26.77 -25.21 -3.76
CA VAL A 20 25.63 -26.05 -4.20
C VAL A 20 25.50 -26.02 -5.72
N THR A 21 25.42 -27.20 -6.35
CA THR A 21 25.26 -27.36 -7.82
C THR A 21 23.81 -27.46 -8.26
N GLU A 22 22.89 -27.79 -7.35
CA GLU A 22 21.46 -27.80 -7.62
C GLU A 22 20.93 -26.40 -7.96
N ALA A 23 19.93 -26.36 -8.84
CA ALA A 23 19.24 -25.13 -9.15
C ALA A 23 18.55 -24.59 -7.88
N PRO A 24 18.53 -23.27 -7.66
CA PRO A 24 17.83 -22.71 -6.53
C PRO A 24 16.34 -23.07 -6.59
N ALA A 25 15.81 -23.51 -5.45
CA ALA A 25 14.42 -23.90 -5.31
C ALA A 25 13.63 -22.82 -4.58
N TRP A 26 12.36 -22.69 -4.96
CA TRP A 26 11.41 -21.84 -4.26
C TRP A 26 10.17 -22.63 -3.92
N HIS A 27 9.50 -22.21 -2.86
CA HIS A 27 8.22 -22.77 -2.44
C HIS A 27 7.21 -21.65 -2.15
N VAL A 28 5.94 -21.95 -2.34
CA VAL A 28 4.82 -21.03 -2.04
C VAL A 28 4.10 -21.54 -0.79
N GLU A 29 3.76 -20.62 0.09
CA GLU A 29 2.95 -20.88 1.27
C GLU A 29 1.53 -20.38 1.02
N ILE A 30 0.58 -21.31 1.05
CA ILE A 30 -0.85 -21.00 0.86
C ILE A 30 -1.52 -21.02 2.23
N GLY A 31 -2.00 -19.85 2.64
CA GLY A 31 -2.91 -19.70 3.77
C GLY A 31 -4.33 -20.09 3.36
N ARG A 32 -5.05 -20.72 4.29
CA ARG A 32 -6.47 -20.97 4.15
C ARG A 32 -7.19 -20.37 5.33
N CYS A 33 -8.10 -19.46 5.05
CA CYS A 33 -9.02 -18.97 6.07
C CYS A 33 -10.15 -20.00 6.26
N VAL A 34 -10.40 -20.39 7.50
CA VAL A 34 -11.52 -21.24 7.90
C VAL A 34 -12.31 -20.54 9.00
N GLU A 35 -13.63 -20.68 8.97
CA GLU A 35 -14.46 -20.28 10.11
C GLU A 35 -14.43 -21.41 11.16
N ASP A 36 -14.21 -21.05 12.42
CA ASP A 36 -14.36 -21.96 13.55
C ASP A 36 -15.84 -22.07 13.97
N ASP A 37 -16.12 -23.01 14.88
CA ASP A 37 -17.48 -23.29 15.35
C ASP A 37 -18.11 -22.11 16.13
N ASP A 38 -17.29 -21.17 16.60
CA ASP A 38 -17.70 -19.96 17.33
C ASP A 38 -17.85 -18.74 16.38
N GLY A 39 -17.66 -18.92 15.07
CA GLY A 39 -17.72 -17.87 14.05
C GLY A 39 -16.47 -16.98 13.99
N GLY A 40 -15.41 -17.35 14.71
CA GLY A 40 -14.07 -16.80 14.53
C GLY A 40 -13.46 -17.27 13.21
N ARG A 41 -12.47 -16.52 12.71
CA ARG A 41 -11.73 -16.86 11.49
C ARG A 41 -10.32 -17.30 11.87
N GLU A 42 -10.00 -18.56 11.61
CA GLU A 42 -8.66 -19.11 11.80
C GLU A 42 -7.93 -19.16 10.45
N MET A 43 -6.64 -18.82 10.46
CA MET A 43 -5.75 -18.99 9.31
C MET A 43 -4.95 -20.28 9.47
N LEU A 44 -5.28 -21.28 8.66
CA LEU A 44 -4.51 -22.51 8.57
C LEU A 44 -3.37 -22.32 7.58
N MET A 45 -2.16 -22.73 7.97
CA MET A 45 -0.96 -22.76 7.15
C MET A 45 -0.60 -24.21 6.81
N PRO A 46 -1.37 -24.89 5.93
CA PRO A 46 -1.28 -26.34 5.82
C PRO A 46 0.07 -26.81 5.29
N LEU A 47 0.63 -26.24 4.21
CA LEU A 47 1.81 -26.78 3.54
C LEU A 47 2.55 -25.76 2.66
N THR A 48 3.87 -25.93 2.55
CA THR A 48 4.69 -25.34 1.49
C THR A 48 4.52 -26.15 0.20
N LEU A 49 4.22 -25.48 -0.91
CA LEU A 49 4.06 -26.11 -2.22
C LEU A 49 5.31 -25.93 -3.08
N THR A 50 5.67 -27.00 -3.81
CA THR A 50 6.62 -26.90 -4.93
C THR A 50 6.05 -26.01 -6.04
N PRO A 51 6.90 -25.54 -6.96
CA PRO A 51 6.47 -24.73 -8.10
C PRO A 51 5.32 -25.31 -8.91
N GLU A 52 5.42 -26.60 -9.24
CA GLU A 52 4.44 -27.31 -10.06
C GLU A 52 3.11 -27.47 -9.32
N GLN A 53 3.16 -27.76 -8.01
CA GLN A 53 1.97 -27.87 -7.17
C GLN A 53 1.26 -26.53 -6.99
N ALA A 54 2.00 -25.43 -6.82
CA ALA A 54 1.43 -24.09 -6.73
C ALA A 54 0.72 -23.68 -8.04
N ALA A 55 1.35 -23.95 -9.19
CA ALA A 55 0.74 -23.71 -10.49
C ALA A 55 -0.54 -24.54 -10.70
N ALA A 56 -0.51 -25.83 -10.35
CA ALA A 56 -1.68 -26.71 -10.40
C ALA A 56 -2.82 -26.25 -9.45
N ALA A 57 -2.48 -25.58 -8.35
CA ALA A 57 -3.43 -25.00 -7.42
C ALA A 57 -3.99 -23.62 -7.84
N GLY A 58 -3.59 -23.10 -9.02
CA GLY A 58 -4.05 -21.81 -9.54
C GLY A 58 -3.15 -20.62 -9.18
N PHE A 59 -1.96 -20.87 -8.64
CA PHE A 59 -1.00 -19.83 -8.23
C PHE A 59 0.32 -19.94 -9.02
N PRO A 60 0.32 -19.78 -10.36
CA PRO A 60 1.57 -19.80 -11.12
C PRO A 60 2.40 -18.56 -10.80
N LEU A 61 3.65 -18.76 -10.35
CA LEU A 61 4.52 -17.69 -9.85
C LEU A 61 4.63 -16.47 -10.78
N PRO A 62 4.83 -16.60 -12.11
CA PRO A 62 4.90 -15.42 -12.98
C PRO A 62 3.64 -14.55 -12.94
N ALA A 63 2.45 -15.17 -12.86
CA ALA A 63 1.19 -14.43 -12.77
C ALA A 63 1.01 -13.80 -11.39
N VAL A 64 1.42 -14.49 -10.33
CA VAL A 64 1.41 -13.96 -8.95
C VAL A 64 2.28 -12.72 -8.84
N LEU A 65 3.53 -12.79 -9.31
CA LEU A 65 4.44 -11.65 -9.28
C LEU A 65 3.91 -10.48 -10.11
N ALA A 66 3.40 -10.75 -11.32
CA ALA A 66 2.80 -9.72 -12.15
C ALA A 66 1.59 -9.05 -11.47
N ALA A 67 0.74 -9.81 -10.78
CA ALA A 67 -0.40 -9.27 -10.05
C ALA A 67 0.04 -8.40 -8.86
N ILE A 68 1.07 -8.83 -8.11
CA ILE A 68 1.66 -8.05 -7.01
C ILE A 68 2.25 -6.75 -7.55
N ASP A 69 3.01 -6.81 -8.65
CA ASP A 69 3.62 -5.64 -9.27
C ASP A 69 2.55 -4.65 -9.73
N VAL A 70 1.48 -5.12 -10.38
CA VAL A 70 0.35 -4.27 -10.81
C VAL A 70 -0.33 -3.60 -9.61
N ALA A 71 -0.61 -4.34 -8.55
CA ALA A 71 -1.22 -3.79 -7.34
C ALA A 71 -0.31 -2.76 -6.67
N ALA A 72 0.97 -3.07 -6.50
CA ALA A 72 1.95 -2.16 -5.91
C ALA A 72 2.13 -0.87 -6.72
N LEU A 73 2.11 -0.97 -8.05
CA LEU A 73 2.14 0.20 -8.93
C LEU A 73 0.86 1.04 -8.80
N ALA A 74 -0.31 0.40 -8.70
CA ALA A 74 -1.57 1.11 -8.50
C ALA A 74 -1.60 1.83 -7.14
N ASP A 75 -1.15 1.18 -6.06
CA ASP A 75 -1.06 1.78 -4.72
C ASP A 75 -0.08 2.96 -4.70
N ARG A 76 1.08 2.82 -5.36
CA ARG A 76 2.03 3.92 -5.53
C ARG A 76 1.38 5.11 -6.24
N ASP A 77 0.69 4.86 -7.34
CA ASP A 77 0.08 5.92 -8.15
C ASP A 77 -1.05 6.62 -7.39
N ALA A 78 -1.84 5.87 -6.61
CA ALA A 78 -2.85 6.42 -5.71
C ALA A 78 -2.23 7.30 -4.61
N ALA A 79 -1.16 6.83 -3.97
CA ALA A 79 -0.44 7.60 -2.95
C ALA A 79 0.18 8.89 -3.53
N LEU A 80 0.69 8.85 -4.77
CA LEU A 80 1.20 10.04 -5.46
C LEU A 80 0.08 11.05 -5.75
N ALA A 81 -1.10 10.59 -6.15
CA ALA A 81 -2.26 11.45 -6.38
C ALA A 81 -2.74 12.10 -5.08
N GLU A 82 -2.84 11.34 -3.99
CA GLU A 82 -3.18 11.86 -2.66
C GLU A 82 -2.16 12.90 -2.19
N ALA A 83 -0.86 12.61 -2.31
CA ALA A 83 0.20 13.54 -1.95
C ALA A 83 0.18 14.83 -2.79
N ALA A 84 -0.28 14.77 -4.04
CA ALA A 84 -0.46 15.96 -4.88
C ALA A 84 -1.68 16.79 -4.43
N ALA A 85 -2.79 16.14 -4.10
CA ALA A 85 -3.98 16.80 -3.57
C ALA A 85 -3.68 17.53 -2.25
N LEU A 86 -3.03 16.85 -1.30
CA LEU A 86 -2.63 17.43 -0.01
C LEU A 86 -1.67 18.61 -0.18
N ARG A 87 -0.75 18.55 -1.16
CA ARG A 87 0.13 19.68 -1.49
C ARG A 87 -0.67 20.89 -1.99
N SER A 88 -1.62 20.66 -2.90
CA SER A 88 -2.49 21.72 -3.40
C SER A 88 -3.32 22.37 -2.28
N GLU A 89 -3.88 21.56 -1.38
CA GLU A 89 -4.65 22.06 -0.24
C GLU A 89 -3.79 22.89 0.71
N ARG A 90 -2.61 22.38 1.06
CA ARG A 90 -1.63 23.11 1.88
C ARG A 90 -1.28 24.45 1.25
N ASP A 91 -1.03 24.48 -0.05
CA ASP A 91 -0.62 25.71 -0.76
C ASP A 91 -1.77 26.73 -0.80
N ALA A 92 -3.01 26.27 -0.98
CA ALA A 92 -4.20 27.12 -0.91
C ALA A 92 -4.40 27.72 0.49
N LEU A 93 -4.28 26.90 1.54
CA LEU A 93 -4.39 27.35 2.93
C LEU A 93 -3.26 28.32 3.31
N ALA A 94 -2.04 28.08 2.82
CA ALA A 94 -0.91 28.99 3.03
C ALA A 94 -1.14 30.36 2.37
N ALA A 95 -1.68 30.37 1.14
CA ALA A 95 -2.05 31.60 0.45
C ALA A 95 -3.19 32.35 1.18
N GLU A 96 -4.20 31.63 1.67
CA GLU A 96 -5.29 32.22 2.44
C GLU A 96 -4.79 32.83 3.75
N LEU A 97 -3.93 32.12 4.48
CA LEU A 97 -3.32 32.63 5.70
C LEU A 97 -2.46 33.87 5.44
N ALA A 98 -1.70 33.89 4.34
CA ALA A 98 -0.92 35.06 3.93
C ALA A 98 -1.82 36.26 3.62
N ALA A 99 -2.91 36.06 2.88
CA ALA A 99 -3.87 37.12 2.56
C ALA A 99 -4.57 37.67 3.81
N ARG A 100 -5.02 36.79 4.72
CA ARG A 100 -5.62 37.19 6.00
C ARG A 100 -4.66 37.98 6.87
N ARG A 101 -3.38 37.60 6.90
CA ARG A 101 -2.33 38.32 7.63
C ARG A 101 -2.08 39.71 7.04
N ALA A 102 -1.99 39.82 5.71
CA ALA A 102 -1.82 41.10 5.04
C ALA A 102 -3.00 42.05 5.33
N ALA A 103 -4.24 41.56 5.24
CA ALA A 103 -5.44 42.35 5.53
C ALA A 103 -5.52 42.80 7.00
N ALA A 104 -5.06 41.98 7.95
CA ALA A 104 -5.02 42.33 9.37
C ALA A 104 -3.94 43.37 9.71
N SER A 105 -2.92 43.54 8.87
CA SER A 105 -1.85 44.52 9.05
C SER A 105 -2.17 45.91 8.48
N GLU A 106 -3.29 46.09 7.78
CA GLU A 106 -3.64 47.35 7.10
C GLU A 106 -4.46 48.43 7.89
N PRO A 107 -4.86 48.32 9.17
CA PRO A 107 -5.55 49.43 9.85
C PRO A 107 -4.67 50.15 10.89
N GLU A 108 -3.67 50.93 10.47
CA GLU A 108 -3.07 51.95 11.36
C GLU A 108 -2.65 53.25 10.64
N THR A 109 -2.42 53.22 9.32
CA THR A 109 -1.99 54.41 8.57
C THR A 109 -3.11 55.40 8.23
N ALA A 110 -4.39 54.98 8.17
CA ALA A 110 -5.50 55.87 7.82
C ALA A 110 -6.04 56.72 8.98
N ALA A 111 -5.72 56.38 10.24
CA ALA A 111 -6.19 57.14 11.41
C ALA A 111 -5.28 58.34 11.76
N SER A 112 -4.02 58.32 11.32
CA SER A 112 -3.05 59.40 11.61
C SER A 112 -3.29 60.66 10.76
N ASP A 113 -3.74 60.51 9.51
CA ASP A 113 -3.96 61.66 8.61
C ASP A 113 -5.22 62.49 8.91
N LYS A 114 -6.18 61.96 9.69
CA LYS A 114 -7.41 62.69 10.04
C LYS A 114 -7.29 63.54 11.32
N ALA A 115 -6.17 63.43 12.04
CA ALA A 115 -5.92 64.20 13.26
C ALA A 115 -5.12 65.50 13.02
N ALA A 116 -4.74 65.80 11.77
CA ALA A 116 -3.89 66.93 11.40
C ALA A 116 -4.59 68.09 10.65
N LEU A 117 -5.94 68.13 10.64
CA LEU A 117 -6.75 69.18 9.99
C LEU A 117 -7.69 69.88 10.98
#